data_AF-A0A2H0E1D8-F1
#
_entry.id   AF-A0A2H0E1D8-F1
#
_cell.length_a   1.000
_cell.length_b   1.000
_cell.length_c   1.000
_cell.angle_alpha   90.00
_cell.angle_beta   90.00
_cell.angle_gamma   90.00
#
_symmetry.space_group_name_H-M   'P 1'
#
loop_
_entity.id
_entity.type
_entity.pdbx_description
1 polymer ?
#
loop_
_entity_poly.entity_id
_entity_poly.type
_entity_poly.pdbx_seq_one_letter_code
_entity_poly.pdbx_strand_id
1 'polypeptide(L)'
;MIYTAVIRQRGQLTIPDQVRDMLTWLREGSVVGIDIDREEVRIKPHSKVTKNIDWDGFFLKVQLARSFKGKRGNLSSIVAGDREDH
;
A
#
# COMPACT_ATOMS: atom_id res chain seq x y z
N MET A 1 24.09 4.43 -19.00
CA MET A 1 23.83 5.80 -19.50
C MET A 1 24.02 6.74 -18.33
N ILE A 2 24.76 7.83 -18.51
CA ILE A 2 25.08 8.78 -17.43
C ILE A 2 24.47 10.12 -17.81
N TYR A 3 23.69 10.70 -16.91
CA TYR A 3 23.12 12.04 -17.05
C TYR A 3 23.84 12.98 -16.09
N THR A 4 24.25 14.14 -16.57
CA THR A 4 24.84 15.20 -15.74
C THR A 4 23.78 16.27 -15.52
N ALA A 5 23.59 16.66 -14.26
CA ALA A 5 22.65 17.71 -13.87
C ALA A 5 23.26 18.58 -12.77
N VAL A 6 22.79 19.82 -12.68
CA VAL A 6 23.22 20.79 -11.66
C VAL A 6 22.17 20.86 -10.57
N ILE A 7 22.62 20.88 -9.32
CA ILE A 7 21.75 21.11 -8.16
C ILE A 7 21.36 22.59 -8.14
N ARG A 8 20.06 22.87 -8.19
CA ARG A 8 19.50 24.23 -8.13
C ARG A 8 19.41 24.72 -6.68
N GLN A 9 18.92 25.94 -6.50
CA GLN A 9 18.67 26.49 -5.17
C GLN A 9 17.81 25.54 -4.33
N ARG A 10 18.09 25.50 -3.02
CA ARG A 10 17.42 24.63 -2.04
C ARG A 10 17.66 23.13 -2.27
N GLY A 11 18.73 22.75 -2.98
CA GLY A 11 19.10 21.34 -3.14
C GLY A 11 18.22 20.58 -4.13
N GLN A 12 17.50 21.28 -5.01
CA GLN A 12 16.62 20.63 -6.00
C GLN A 12 17.42 20.06 -7.17
N LEU A 13 17.17 18.80 -7.52
CA LEU A 13 17.71 18.14 -8.70
C LEU A 13 16.57 17.84 -9.68
N THR A 14 16.70 18.27 -10.93
CA THR A 14 15.74 17.97 -11.99
C THR A 14 16.14 16.67 -12.68
N ILE A 15 15.22 15.70 -12.74
CA ILE A 15 15.44 14.44 -13.44
C ILE A 15 14.97 14.59 -14.89
N PRO A 16 15.81 14.28 -15.90
CA PRO A 16 15.44 14.41 -17.31
C PRO A 16 14.22 13.58 -17.70
N ASP A 17 13.43 14.07 -18.65
CA ASP A 17 12.19 13.43 -19.12
C ASP A 17 12.43 12.00 -19.60
N GLN A 18 13.55 11.76 -20.30
CA GLN A 18 13.88 10.40 -20.75
C GLN A 18 13.98 9.40 -19.59
N VAL A 19 14.47 9.82 -18.42
CA VAL A 19 14.56 8.95 -17.24
C VAL A 19 13.18 8.76 -16.60
N ARG A 20 12.34 9.80 -16.57
CA ARG A 20 10.97 9.75 -16.04
C ARG A 20 10.07 8.85 -16.87
N ASP A 21 10.21 8.88 -18.18
CA ASP A 21 9.43 8.05 -19.11
C ASP A 21 9.79 6.56 -18.99
N MET A 22 11.04 6.25 -18.64
CA MET A 22 11.50 4.87 -18.42
C MET A 22 11.01 4.27 -17.09
N LEU A 23 10.70 5.11 -16.09
CA LEU A 23 10.40 4.67 -14.71
C LEU A 23 9.02 5.16 -14.26
N THR A 24 8.03 4.27 -14.27
CA THR A 24 6.62 4.60 -13.98
C THR A 24 6.36 5.21 -12.60
N TRP A 25 7.23 4.93 -11.62
CA TRP A 25 7.13 5.45 -10.25
C TRP A 25 7.77 6.83 -10.07
N LEU A 26 8.49 7.33 -11.08
CA LEU A 26 9.22 8.59 -11.03
C LEU A 26 8.41 9.74 -11.68
N ARG A 27 7.13 9.82 -11.34
CA ARG A 27 6.19 10.85 -11.84
C ARG A 27 6.12 12.04 -10.89
N GLU A 28 5.69 13.18 -11.40
CA GLU A 28 5.41 14.36 -10.57
C GLU A 28 4.41 14.02 -9.46
N GLY A 29 4.66 14.55 -8.26
CA GLY A 29 3.85 14.26 -7.06
C GLY A 29 4.09 12.89 -6.42
N SER A 30 4.97 12.04 -6.96
CA SER A 30 5.30 10.74 -6.37
C SER A 30 6.16 10.88 -5.12
N VAL A 31 5.85 10.10 -4.08
CA VAL A 31 6.71 9.98 -2.90
C VAL A 31 7.87 9.05 -3.23
N VAL A 32 9.10 9.49 -2.92
CA VAL A 32 10.33 8.70 -3.13
C VAL A 32 11.05 8.47 -1.81
N GLY A 33 11.74 7.34 -1.71
CA GLY A 33 12.73 7.09 -0.68
C GLY A 33 14.10 7.58 -1.15
N ILE A 34 14.87 8.19 -0.25
CA ILE A 34 16.25 8.60 -0.49
C ILE A 34 17.12 7.74 0.42
N ASP A 35 18.01 6.96 -0.18
CA ASP A 35 19.05 6.20 0.51
C ASP A 35 20.38 6.93 0.32
N ILE A 36 21.13 7.12 1.40
CA ILE A 36 22.36 7.91 1.39
C ILE A 36 23.49 7.00 1.85
N ASP A 37 24.51 6.88 1.02
CA ASP A 37 25.81 6.30 1.36
C ASP A 37 26.89 7.39 1.27
N ARG A 38 28.15 7.06 1.62
CA ARG A 38 29.28 8.00 1.62
C ARG A 38 29.57 8.61 0.25
N GLU A 39 29.36 7.84 -0.82
CA GLU A 39 29.74 8.23 -2.18
C GLU A 39 28.53 8.44 -3.11
N GLU A 40 27.33 8.03 -2.70
CA GLU A 40 26.16 8.03 -3.57
C GLU A 40 24.85 8.31 -2.84
N VAL A 41 23.91 8.90 -3.59
CA VAL A 41 22.53 9.08 -3.18
C VAL A 41 21.66 8.27 -4.14
N ARG A 42 20.93 7.28 -3.61
CA ARG A 42 20.04 6.43 -4.40
C ARG A 42 18.59 6.85 -4.17
N ILE A 43 17.90 7.20 -5.24
CA ILE A 43 16.46 7.46 -5.22
C ILE A 43 15.74 6.16 -5.54
N LYS A 44 14.84 5.73 -4.66
CA LYS A 44 14.04 4.51 -4.79
C LYS A 44 12.55 4.83 -4.67
N PRO A 45 11.65 4.05 -5.29
CA PRO A 45 10.22 4.20 -5.07
C PRO A 45 9.92 4.09 -3.56
N HIS A 46 9.05 4.95 -3.05
CA HIS A 46 8.57 4.86 -1.67
C HIS A 46 7.60 3.69 -1.55
N SER A 47 8.14 2.48 -1.44
CA SER A 47 7.34 1.27 -1.33
C SER A 47 6.78 1.13 0.09
N LYS A 48 5.47 1.30 0.20
CA LYS A 48 4.66 0.61 1.21
C LYS A 48 3.60 -0.31 0.58
N VAL A 49 3.80 -0.89 -0.61
CA VAL A 49 2.85 -1.90 -1.13
C VAL A 49 3.50 -2.99 -2.00
N THR A 50 4.43 -3.73 -1.43
CA THR A 50 4.07 -5.14 -1.22
C THR A 50 3.86 -5.26 0.27
N LYS A 51 2.67 -4.88 0.76
CA LYS A 51 2.15 -5.69 1.86
C LYS A 51 2.20 -7.08 1.25
N ASN A 52 3.12 -7.93 1.70
CA ASN A 52 2.94 -9.36 1.57
C ASN A 52 1.59 -9.58 2.23
N ILE A 53 0.53 -9.56 1.42
CA ILE A 53 -0.79 -9.92 1.88
C ILE A 53 -0.59 -11.40 2.18
N ASP A 54 -0.56 -11.71 3.46
CA ASP A 54 -0.57 -13.07 3.95
C ASP A 54 -1.90 -13.69 3.54
N TRP A 55 -1.95 -14.17 2.30
CA TRP A 55 -3.12 -14.79 1.71
C TRP A 55 -3.50 -16.03 2.50
N ASP A 56 -2.51 -16.77 2.99
CA ASP A 56 -2.71 -17.95 3.82
C ASP A 56 -3.41 -17.56 5.13
N GLY A 57 -2.93 -16.53 5.83
CA GLY A 57 -3.57 -16.00 7.03
C GLY A 57 -4.96 -15.39 6.77
N PHE A 58 -5.19 -14.80 5.61
CA PHE A 58 -6.51 -14.31 5.20
C PHE A 58 -7.51 -15.47 5.03
N PHE A 59 -7.15 -16.49 4.25
CA PHE A 59 -8.02 -17.64 4.01
C PHE A 59 -8.25 -18.46 5.27
N LEU A 60 -7.25 -18.59 6.15
CA LEU A 60 -7.39 -19.23 7.45
C LEU A 60 -8.44 -18.53 8.33
N LYS A 61 -8.42 -17.20 8.39
CA LYS A 61 -9.42 -16.41 9.14
C LYS A 61 -10.82 -16.55 8.54
N VAL A 62 -10.95 -16.57 7.21
CA VAL A 62 -12.24 -16.81 6.53
C VAL A 62 -12.76 -18.22 6.85
N GLN A 63 -11.91 -19.23 6.83
CA GLN A 63 -12.29 -20.60 7.16
C GLN A 63 -12.71 -20.74 8.62
N LEU A 64 -11.98 -20.10 9.54
CA LEU A 64 -12.33 -20.06 10.96
C LEU A 64 -13.68 -19.38 11.18
N ALA A 65 -13.93 -18.23 10.54
CA ALA A 65 -15.22 -17.55 10.62
C ALA A 65 -16.38 -18.45 10.16
N ARG A 66 -16.16 -19.27 9.11
CA ARG A 66 -17.16 -20.22 8.60
C ARG A 66 -17.27 -21.51 9.43
N SER A 67 -16.25 -21.87 10.21
CA SER A 67 -16.28 -23.08 11.04
C SER A 67 -17.13 -22.90 12.29
N PHE A 68 -17.33 -21.65 12.74
CA PHE A 68 -18.32 -21.32 13.75
C PHE A 68 -19.73 -21.58 13.20
N LYS A 69 -20.24 -22.77 13.44
CA LYS A 69 -21.66 -23.05 13.28
C LYS A 69 -22.40 -22.32 14.40
N GLY A 70 -23.01 -21.18 14.06
CA GLY A 70 -23.99 -20.55 14.94
C GLY A 70 -25.10 -21.55 15.30
N LYS A 71 -25.74 -21.36 16.45
CA LYS A 71 -26.99 -22.08 16.74
C LYS A 71 -28.00 -21.69 15.67
N ARG A 72 -28.63 -22.67 15.02
CA ARG A 72 -29.72 -22.39 14.08
C ARG A 72 -30.83 -21.67 14.85
N GLY A 73 -31.19 -20.48 14.39
CA GLY A 73 -32.23 -19.64 14.98
C GLY A 73 -33.16 -19.12 13.90
N ASN A 74 -34.37 -18.73 14.28
CA ASN A 74 -35.31 -18.10 13.37
C ASN A 74 -34.93 -16.62 13.22
N LEU A 75 -34.50 -16.21 12.03
CA LEU A 75 -34.21 -14.80 11.73
C LEU A 75 -35.41 -13.89 12.04
N SER A 76 -36.62 -14.39 11.83
CA SER A 76 -37.86 -13.66 12.11
C SER A 76 -38.05 -13.40 13.61
N SER A 77 -37.65 -14.32 14.50
CA SER A 77 -37.77 -14.12 15.95
C SER A 77 -36.72 -13.15 16.49
N ILE A 78 -35.54 -13.08 15.87
CA ILE A 78 -34.49 -12.12 16.23
C ILE A 78 -34.94 -10.70 15.86
N VAL A 79 -35.48 -10.51 14.64
CA VAL A 79 -35.97 -9.20 14.18
C VAL A 79 -37.22 -8.76 14.94
N ALA A 80 -38.10 -9.70 15.33
CA ALA A 80 -39.27 -9.38 16.15
C ALA A 80 -38.86 -8.92 17.55
N GLY A 81 -37.93 -9.63 18.22
CA GLY A 81 -37.43 -9.23 19.54
C GLY A 81 -36.75 -7.86 19.53
N ASP A 82 -35.89 -7.59 18.53
CA ASP A 82 -35.22 -6.29 18.37
C ASP A 82 -36.19 -5.10 18.21
N ARG A 83 -37.40 -5.36 17.71
CA ARG A 83 -38.46 -4.36 17.55
C ARG A 83 -39.39 -4.21 18.76
N GLU A 84 -39.52 -5.25 19.58
CA GLU A 84 -40.30 -5.19 20.82
C GLU A 84 -39.49 -4.62 21.99
N ASP A 85 -38.16 -4.75 21.96
CA ASP A 85 -37.24 -4.25 22.98
C ASP A 85 -36.79 -2.78 22.77
N HIS A 86 -37.28 -2.09 21.73
CA HIS A 86 -37.06 -0.66 21.43
C HIS A 86 -38.29 0.21 21.76
#